data_AF-A0AAV1ZI00-F1
#
_entry.id   AF-A0AAV1ZI00-F1
#
_cell.length_a   1.000
_cell.length_b   1.000
_cell.length_c   1.000
_cell.angle_alpha   90.00
_cell.angle_beta   90.00
_cell.angle_gamma   90.00
#
_symmetry.space_group_name_H-M   'P 1'
#
loop_
_entity.id
_entity.type
_entity.pdbx_description
1 polymer ?
#
loop_
_entity_poly.entity_id
_entity_poly.type
_entity_poly.pdbx_seq_one_letter_code
_entity_poly.pdbx_strand_id
1 'polypeptide(L)'
;MHSTKNFKVCELHFDPADVRRHSEYFDAKTGKLLTAALSQPRLKDDAVPSVFPGCPTYMTKSNKTSREAPDKKAESKESLDVEKALQLSIDSFKDYEKK
;
A
#
# COMPACT_ATOMS: atom_id res chain seq x y z
N MET A 1 8.14 7.47 -28.38
CA MET A 1 7.27 8.63 -28.10
C MET A 1 8.16 9.82 -27.79
N HIS A 2 8.06 10.91 -28.56
CA HIS A 2 8.78 12.15 -28.26
C HIS A 2 7.93 12.97 -27.29
N SER A 3 8.33 13.09 -26.02
CA SER A 3 7.69 13.99 -25.06
C SER A 3 8.15 15.42 -25.32
N THR A 4 7.31 16.21 -26.01
CA THR A 4 7.51 17.67 -26.04
C THR A 4 6.89 18.31 -24.81
N LYS A 5 7.42 19.47 -24.36
CA LYS A 5 7.03 20.16 -23.12
C LYS A 5 5.53 20.46 -22.98
N ASN A 6 4.77 20.43 -24.08
CA ASN A 6 3.37 20.80 -24.12
C ASN A 6 2.41 19.61 -24.11
N PHE A 7 2.91 18.37 -24.21
CA PHE A 7 2.05 17.19 -24.09
C PHE A 7 1.64 16.98 -22.65
N LYS A 8 0.33 16.85 -22.44
CA LYS A 8 -0.26 16.53 -21.14
C LYS A 8 -1.11 15.27 -21.30
N VAL A 9 -1.12 14.46 -20.26
CA VAL A 9 -1.99 13.29 -20.12
C VAL A 9 -2.86 13.50 -18.88
N CYS A 10 -4.12 13.05 -18.91
CA CYS A 10 -4.99 13.12 -17.74
C CYS A 10 -4.63 12.04 -16.70
N GLU A 11 -5.15 12.18 -15.48
CA GLU A 11 -4.86 11.26 -14.38
C GLU A 11 -5.27 9.80 -14.65
N LEU A 12 -6.19 9.56 -15.60
CA LEU A 12 -6.64 8.22 -15.99
C LEU A 12 -5.54 7.37 -16.64
N HIS A 13 -4.44 7.99 -17.06
CA HIS A 13 -3.29 7.29 -17.63
C HIS A 13 -2.33 6.72 -16.56
N PHE A 14 -2.57 7.04 -15.28
CA PHE A 14 -1.74 6.60 -14.16
C PHE A 14 -2.49 5.58 -13.28
N ASP A 15 -1.73 4.80 -12.51
CA ASP A 15 -2.30 3.96 -11.46
C ASP A 15 -2.90 4.88 -10.36
N PRO A 16 -4.12 4.61 -9.86
CA PRO A 16 -4.75 5.42 -8.82
C PRO A 16 -3.89 5.60 -7.57
N ALA A 17 -3.03 4.62 -7.26
CA ALA A 17 -2.11 4.69 -6.13
C ALA A 17 -1.01 5.75 -6.32
N ASP A 18 -0.71 6.15 -7.55
CA ASP A 18 0.31 7.14 -7.88
C ASP A 18 -0.22 8.57 -7.95
N VAL A 19 -1.53 8.73 -7.76
CA VAL A 19 -2.20 10.03 -7.64
C VAL A 19 -2.44 10.32 -6.15
N ARG A 20 -1.62 11.20 -5.57
CA ARG A 20 -1.76 11.71 -4.19
C ARG A 20 -2.97 12.65 -4.11
N ARG A 21 -3.99 12.22 -3.37
CA ARG A 21 -5.21 13.00 -3.06
C ARG A 21 -5.26 13.53 -1.63
N HIS A 22 -4.43 13.01 -0.76
CA HIS A 22 -4.36 13.40 0.65
C HIS A 22 -2.92 13.76 1.02
N SER A 23 -2.78 14.66 1.98
CA SER A 23 -1.53 14.95 2.69
C SER A 23 -1.64 14.50 4.13
N GLU A 24 -0.57 13.93 4.63
CA GLU A 24 -0.46 13.47 6.01
C GLU A 24 0.54 14.33 6.76
N TYR A 25 0.22 14.66 8.01
CA TYR A 25 1.08 15.38 8.92
C TYR A 25 1.01 14.73 10.30
N PHE A 26 2.17 14.43 10.88
CA PHE A 26 2.23 13.88 12.22
C PHE A 26 2.33 15.01 13.25
N ASP A 27 1.34 15.09 14.14
CA ASP A 27 1.36 16.03 15.25
C ASP A 27 2.06 15.39 16.46
N ALA A 28 3.30 15.82 16.71
CA ALA A 28 4.12 15.32 17.81
C ALA A 28 3.55 15.61 19.21
N LYS A 29 2.67 16.60 19.36
CA LYS A 29 2.09 16.95 20.67
C LYS A 29 0.93 16.03 21.04
N THR A 30 0.10 15.69 20.07
CA THR A 30 -1.06 14.81 20.29
C THR A 30 -0.77 13.35 19.98
N GLY A 31 0.35 13.06 19.31
CA GLY A 31 0.72 11.73 18.84
C GLY A 31 -0.17 11.21 17.71
N LYS A 32 -0.95 12.09 17.05
CA LYS A 32 -1.93 11.72 16.03
C LYS A 32 -1.41 12.02 14.63
N LEU A 33 -1.73 11.13 13.70
CA LEU A 33 -1.57 11.38 12.26
C LEU A 33 -2.80 12.14 11.77
N LEU A 34 -2.57 13.36 11.27
CA LEU A 34 -3.59 14.20 10.66
C LEU A 34 -3.58 13.99 9.15
N THR A 35 -4.73 13.70 8.57
CA THR A 35 -4.89 13.54 7.13
C THR A 35 -5.83 14.62 6.59
N ALA A 36 -5.41 15.33 5.55
CA ALA A 36 -6.21 16.35 4.88
C ALA A 36 -6.30 16.08 3.38
N ALA A 37 -7.47 16.31 2.78
CA ALA A 37 -7.65 16.21 1.34
C ALA A 37 -7.01 17.39 0.61
N LEU A 38 -6.31 17.12 -0.49
CA LEU A 38 -5.73 18.14 -1.36
C LEU A 38 -6.80 18.71 -2.28
N SER A 39 -6.84 20.04 -2.40
CA SER A 39 -7.72 20.70 -3.38
C SER A 39 -7.38 20.35 -4.82
N GLN A 40 -6.10 20.07 -5.09
CA GLN A 40 -5.60 19.60 -6.37
C GLN A 40 -4.78 18.31 -6.16
N PRO A 41 -5.21 17.19 -6.75
CA PRO A 41 -4.44 15.96 -6.76
C PRO A 41 -3.07 16.18 -7.42
N ARG A 42 -2.06 15.47 -6.93
CA ARG A 42 -0.69 15.54 -7.46
C ARG A 42 -0.18 14.14 -7.76
N LEU A 43 0.65 14.01 -8.78
CA LEU A 43 1.37 12.76 -9.02
C LEU A 43 2.48 12.57 -7.98
N LYS A 44 2.83 11.32 -7.67
CA LYS A 44 4.11 11.01 -7.02
C LYS A 44 5.26 11.37 -7.96
N ASP A 45 6.43 11.65 -7.38
CA ASP A 45 7.61 12.09 -8.14
C ASP A 45 8.07 11.03 -9.17
N ASP A 46 7.92 9.74 -8.83
CA ASP A 46 8.29 8.62 -9.71
C ASP A 46 7.11 8.06 -10.54
N ALA A 47 5.97 8.75 -10.58
CA ALA A 47 4.79 8.27 -11.30
C ALA A 47 5.00 8.31 -12.82
N VAL A 48 4.82 7.18 -13.48
CA VAL A 48 4.90 7.06 -14.94
C VAL A 48 3.54 6.62 -15.49
N PRO A 49 3.04 7.22 -16.59
CA PRO A 49 1.79 6.77 -17.20
C PRO A 49 1.98 5.35 -17.74
N SER A 50 1.05 4.47 -17.39
CA SER A 50 1.09 3.04 -17.75
C SER A 50 -0.16 2.61 -18.52
N VAL A 51 -1.25 3.36 -18.45
CA VAL A 51 -2.50 3.03 -19.15
C VAL A 51 -2.53 3.73 -20.49
N PHE A 52 -2.41 2.97 -21.58
CA PHE A 52 -2.45 3.48 -22.95
C PHE A 52 -3.59 2.83 -23.74
N PRO A 53 -4.28 3.60 -24.61
CA PRO A 53 -5.35 3.06 -25.44
C PRO A 53 -4.82 1.98 -26.38
N GLY A 54 -5.58 0.88 -26.54
CA GLY A 54 -5.19 -0.25 -27.39
C GLY A 54 -4.16 -1.20 -26.78
N CYS A 55 -3.67 -0.95 -25.56
CA CYS A 55 -2.79 -1.86 -24.86
C CYS A 55 -3.60 -2.84 -23.98
N PRO A 56 -3.23 -4.14 -23.95
CA PRO A 56 -3.86 -5.10 -23.06
C PRO A 56 -3.72 -4.74 -21.58
N THR A 57 -4.75 -5.03 -20.78
CA THR A 57 -4.82 -4.62 -19.37
C THR A 57 -3.65 -5.13 -18.52
N TYR A 58 -3.13 -6.31 -18.83
CA TYR A 58 -1.97 -6.91 -18.15
C TYR A 58 -0.64 -6.20 -18.43
N MET A 59 -0.55 -5.39 -19.50
CA MET A 59 0.59 -4.51 -19.78
C MET A 59 0.39 -3.09 -19.25
N THR A 60 -0.85 -2.69 -18.96
CA THR A 60 -1.17 -1.32 -18.53
C THR A 60 -1.07 -1.10 -17.03
N LYS A 61 -1.11 -2.16 -16.22
CA LYS A 61 -1.00 -2.08 -14.77
C LYS A 61 0.43 -2.40 -14.38
N SER A 62 1.01 -1.61 -13.48
CA SER A 62 2.19 -2.09 -12.76
C SER A 62 1.76 -3.37 -12.06
N ASN A 63 2.34 -4.52 -12.42
CA ASN A 63 2.02 -5.80 -11.78
C ASN A 63 2.56 -5.73 -10.35
N LYS A 64 1.77 -5.15 -9.43
CA LYS A 64 2.12 -5.00 -8.01
C LYS A 64 2.11 -6.34 -7.27
N THR A 65 1.62 -7.41 -7.89
CA THR A 65 1.76 -8.78 -7.38
C THR A 65 3.18 -9.27 -7.62
N SER A 66 4.15 -8.66 -6.92
CA SER A 66 5.46 -9.24 -6.77
C SER A 66 5.32 -10.54 -6.00
N ARG A 67 6.02 -11.59 -6.42
CA ARG A 67 6.19 -12.75 -5.54
C ARG A 67 6.85 -12.26 -4.26
N GLU A 68 6.30 -12.67 -3.13
CA GLU A 68 6.90 -12.42 -1.84
C GLU A 68 8.29 -13.06 -1.80
N ALA A 69 9.28 -12.31 -1.30
CA ALA A 69 10.62 -12.83 -1.13
C ALA A 69 10.60 -14.01 -0.14
N PRO A 70 11.45 -15.04 -0.32
CA PRO A 70 11.50 -16.19 0.57
C PRO A 70 11.60 -15.81 2.05
N ASP A 71 12.42 -14.80 2.37
CA ASP A 71 12.67 -14.36 3.74
C ASP A 71 11.42 -13.73 4.38
N LYS A 72 10.72 -12.85 3.65
CA LYS A 72 9.46 -12.24 4.11
C LYS A 72 8.38 -13.30 4.36
N LYS A 73 8.32 -14.29 3.47
CA LYS A 73 7.40 -15.42 3.63
C LYS A 73 7.75 -16.28 4.84
N ALA A 74 9.03 -16.46 5.16
CA ALA A 74 9.48 -17.17 6.34
C ALA A 74 9.11 -16.39 7.61
N GLU A 75 9.44 -15.10 7.66
CA GLU A 75 9.09 -14.19 8.76
C GLU A 75 7.58 -14.15 9.03
N SER A 76 6.75 -14.07 7.97
CA SER A 76 5.29 -14.12 8.13
C SER A 76 4.83 -15.43 8.79
N LYS A 77 5.40 -16.57 8.41
CA LYS A 77 5.05 -17.85 9.05
C LYS A 77 5.47 -17.88 10.52
N GLU A 78 6.69 -17.45 10.82
CA GLU A 78 7.19 -17.38 12.19
C GLU A 78 6.31 -16.49 13.06
N SER A 79 5.90 -15.32 12.55
CA SER A 79 4.99 -14.43 13.27
C SER A 79 3.62 -15.06 13.56
N LEU A 80 3.06 -15.79 12.60
CA LEU A 80 1.80 -16.51 12.76
C LEU A 80 1.90 -17.64 13.81
N ASP A 81 3.02 -18.36 13.82
CA ASP A 81 3.27 -19.43 14.79
C ASP A 81 3.39 -18.86 16.21
N VAL A 82 4.07 -17.72 16.37
CA VAL A 82 4.16 -17.01 17.65
C VAL A 82 2.78 -16.53 18.13
N GLU A 83 2.00 -15.87 17.27
CA GLU A 83 0.64 -15.42 17.61
C GLU A 83 -0.24 -16.58 18.05
N LYS A 84 -0.16 -17.72 17.35
CA LYS A 84 -0.91 -18.92 17.70
C LYS A 84 -0.50 -19.46 19.08
N ALA A 85 0.79 -19.49 19.38
CA ALA A 85 1.29 -19.95 20.68
C ALA A 85 0.83 -19.04 21.84
N LEU A 86 0.84 -17.71 21.62
CA LEU A 86 0.32 -16.74 22.58
C LEU A 86 -1.17 -16.95 22.82
N GLN A 87 -1.95 -17.14 21.76
CA GLN A 87 -3.38 -17.38 21.86
C GLN A 87 -3.70 -18.66 22.65
N LEU A 88 -3.00 -19.76 22.36
CA LEU A 88 -3.15 -21.03 23.09
C LEU A 88 -2.81 -20.88 24.58
N SER A 89 -1.79 -20.09 24.91
CA SER A 89 -1.40 -19.82 26.30
C SER A 89 -2.49 -19.05 27.05
N ILE A 90 -3.05 -18.02 26.42
CA ILE A 90 -4.16 -17.23 26.96
C ILE A 90 -5.38 -18.11 27.19
N ASP A 91 -5.73 -18.96 26.22
CA ASP A 91 -6.91 -19.81 26.30
C ASP A 91 -6.74 -20.89 27.38
N SER A 92 -5.55 -21.51 27.47
CA SER A 92 -5.23 -22.46 28.55
C SER A 92 -5.31 -21.82 29.95
N PHE A 93 -4.88 -20.56 30.09
CA PHE A 93 -4.97 -19.85 31.36
C PHE A 93 -6.44 -19.59 31.75
N LYS A 94 -7.25 -19.13 30.80
CA LYS A 94 -8.69 -18.92 31.02
C LYS A 94 -9.42 -20.22 31.39
N ASP A 95 -9.04 -21.34 30.79
CA ASP A 95 -9.64 -22.64 31.08
C ASP A 95 -9.24 -23.16 32.46
N TYR A 96 -8.05 -22.80 32.95
CA TYR A 96 -7.64 -23.07 34.33
C TYR A 96 -8.43 -22.24 35.34
N GLU A 97 -8.59 -20.93 35.12
CA GLU A 97 -9.34 -20.07 36.05
C GLU A 97 -10.84 -20.36 36.11
N LYS A 98 -11.40 -21.00 35.08
CA LYS A 98 -12.81 -21.42 35.06
C LYS A 98 -13.08 -22.72 35.83
N LYS A 99 -12.04 -23.46 36.22
CA LYS A 99 -12.14 -24.69 37.03
C LYS A 99 -11.95 -24.38 38.50
#